data_AF-A0A178B4M9-F1
#
_entry.id   AF-A0A178B4M9-F1
#
_cell.length_a   1.000
_cell.length_b   1.000
_cell.length_c   1.000
_cell.angle_alpha   90.00
_cell.angle_beta   90.00
_cell.angle_gamma   90.00
#
_symmetry.space_group_name_H-M   'P 1'
#
loop_
_entity.id
_entity.type
_entity.pdbx_description
1 polymer ?
#
loop_
_entity_poly.entity_id
_entity_poly.type
_entity_poly.pdbx_seq_one_letter_code
_entity_poly.pdbx_strand_id
1 'polypeptide(L)'
;MRISAFFVFLLFGPTIAALVSSDSTEASGTSTRDEDFQSPSKVSPLVARASQKAKTCDRCGSCKRNRIHDPKDCTKCKTCPKNQKPDAKQKKCVPNKTCKGKQVINKLGGCVDCPPGQRPTPDRKACIREGLSEDEERRKRQGNCKETGYVLDPAQGGQDGNTKNPVCTFDDDEQCKKKGGGMTGLTRSAKDIERSKKHTDGPIEPSCAKDDDPNFRCKDKDTYHDKRDPHATGKVEHSCRSTRDKQNKQKTKYQERVKTAKEQKEKTTQRRKEARRDNNRRTRMGWCFTLLAGLEAFDLSEIEKMPQDDIDGMVELWPEDDDLKDDIPVIIDDYKVGITVETLNLVTPVAAGVPGVGIANAISKIVAPFKAAGGAAAYTALRLGRRSKASDSAIKGARGSGTVSKILKDKRMMQCLRSKPEKASKARRDDQAVTEFKFQASSGSSLITVRIDANAAPNDAKVAPAEFDDRQIIVKGMADTDSLLNPGPPPVILVTYPDKFGRANRLQYESCTTLLPYLQNQLTAVAVEGGCCAWYADSDCKQSSFLFTMENREDLQLDNKHNDNAEALWCTFQAGCKGALGAPE
;
A
#
# COMPACT_ATOMS: atom_id res chain seq x y z
N MET A 1 42.20 9.00 -49.55
CA MET A 1 40.79 9.06 -49.99
C MET A 1 39.93 9.07 -48.72
N ARG A 2 39.24 10.20 -48.44
CA ARG A 2 38.16 10.48 -47.43
C ARG A 2 38.48 10.14 -45.96
N ILE A 3 38.90 11.07 -45.07
CA ILE A 3 38.27 12.27 -44.46
C ILE A 3 36.93 12.01 -43.74
N SER A 4 36.92 12.17 -42.41
CA SER A 4 35.96 12.92 -41.56
C SER A 4 36.42 12.83 -40.09
N ALA A 5 37.05 13.86 -39.52
CA ALA A 5 36.49 15.01 -38.77
C ALA A 5 36.02 14.62 -37.33
N PHE A 6 36.85 14.82 -36.30
CA PHE A 6 36.97 16.00 -35.40
C PHE A 6 35.67 16.41 -34.70
N PHE A 7 35.62 16.26 -33.37
CA PHE A 7 35.03 17.26 -32.47
C PHE A 7 35.68 17.16 -31.07
N VAL A 8 36.33 18.25 -30.68
CA VAL A 8 36.89 18.56 -29.35
C VAL A 8 35.89 19.48 -28.66
N PHE A 9 35.60 19.28 -27.38
CA PHE A 9 35.10 20.35 -26.51
C PHE A 9 35.71 20.22 -25.11
N LEU A 10 36.24 21.33 -24.64
CA LEU A 10 36.92 21.57 -23.37
C LEU A 10 36.25 22.78 -22.70
N LEU A 11 36.26 22.79 -21.35
CA LEU A 11 35.94 23.91 -20.43
C LEU A 11 34.43 24.20 -20.24
N PHE A 12 33.84 24.32 -19.05
CA PHE A 12 34.17 25.16 -17.88
C PHE A 12 33.46 24.65 -16.60
N GLY A 13 34.08 24.83 -15.42
CA GLY A 13 33.40 24.76 -14.10
C GLY A 13 32.47 25.96 -13.82
N PRO A 14 31.78 26.00 -12.67
CA PRO A 14 32.46 26.45 -11.46
C PRO A 14 32.03 25.80 -10.13
N THR A 15 32.94 25.95 -9.17
CA THR A 15 32.82 25.95 -7.71
C THR A 15 31.67 26.83 -7.18
N ILE A 16 30.90 26.33 -6.19
CA ILE A 16 30.32 27.15 -5.12
C ILE A 16 30.41 26.37 -3.81
N ALA A 17 31.12 26.95 -2.84
CA ALA A 17 31.02 26.67 -1.42
C ALA A 17 29.94 27.57 -0.82
N ALA A 18 29.14 27.07 0.13
CA ALA A 18 28.48 27.89 1.14
C ALA A 18 28.14 27.08 2.39
N LEU A 19 28.73 27.53 3.49
CA LEU A 19 28.43 27.27 4.91
C LEU A 19 27.10 27.92 5.34
N VAL A 20 26.77 27.71 6.63
CA VAL A 20 25.80 28.40 7.51
C VAL A 20 24.51 27.58 7.73
N SER A 21 24.34 26.85 8.84
CA SER A 21 24.11 27.24 10.27
C SER A 21 22.63 27.47 10.63
N SER A 22 22.35 27.38 11.93
CA SER A 22 21.09 27.52 12.70
C SER A 22 20.18 26.28 12.70
N ASP A 23 20.06 25.47 13.76
CA ASP A 23 19.87 25.70 15.21
C ASP A 23 18.40 25.99 15.60
N SER A 24 17.97 25.41 16.73
CA SER A 24 16.68 25.55 17.45
C SER A 24 15.43 24.97 16.74
N THR A 25 14.44 24.34 17.39
CA THR A 25 13.97 24.47 18.77
C THR A 25 13.06 23.27 19.10
N GLU A 26 13.14 22.81 20.35
CA GLU A 26 12.10 22.01 21.01
C GLU A 26 10.74 22.74 21.03
N ALA A 27 9.65 22.00 20.86
CA ALA A 27 8.36 22.32 21.48
C ALA A 27 7.42 21.10 21.46
N SER A 28 7.34 20.45 22.62
CA SER A 28 6.14 20.04 23.36
C SER A 28 4.87 19.60 22.61
N GLY A 29 4.32 18.46 23.04
CA GLY A 29 2.94 18.09 22.71
C GLY A 29 2.48 16.78 23.35
N THR A 30 2.59 16.66 24.67
CA THR A 30 1.84 15.66 25.45
C THR A 30 0.34 15.91 25.31
N SER A 31 -0.40 14.90 24.87
CA SER A 31 -1.87 14.87 24.99
C SER A 31 -2.31 13.44 25.24
N THR A 32 -2.40 13.10 26.52
CA THR A 32 -3.23 12.02 27.06
C THR A 32 -4.70 12.31 26.80
N ARG A 33 -5.40 11.39 26.15
CA ARG A 33 -6.86 11.32 26.24
C ARG A 33 -7.31 9.87 26.13
N ASP A 34 -7.49 9.28 27.30
CA ASP A 34 -8.36 8.14 27.54
C ASP A 34 -9.79 8.57 27.20
N GLU A 35 -10.45 7.86 26.30
CA GLU A 35 -11.91 7.73 26.32
C GLU A 35 -12.29 6.30 25.94
N ASP A 36 -12.82 5.61 26.94
CA ASP A 36 -13.65 4.42 26.83
C ASP A 36 -14.75 4.64 25.79
N PHE A 37 -14.86 3.74 24.81
CA PHE A 37 -16.10 3.62 24.04
C PHE A 37 -16.52 2.17 23.85
N GLN A 38 -17.65 1.87 24.48
CA GLN A 38 -18.39 0.61 24.44
C GLN A 38 -18.71 0.16 23.01
N SER A 39 -18.55 -1.15 22.80
CA SER A 39 -19.03 -1.87 21.63
C SER A 39 -20.56 -1.94 21.58
N PRO A 40 -21.15 -1.98 20.38
CA PRO A 40 -22.35 -2.78 20.19
C PRO A 40 -22.21 -3.82 19.06
N SER A 41 -22.43 -5.07 19.47
CA SER A 41 -23.21 -6.15 18.85
C SER A 41 -23.41 -6.23 17.33
N LYS A 42 -22.98 -7.39 16.81
CA LYS A 42 -23.68 -8.33 15.90
C LYS A 42 -24.62 -7.74 14.84
N VAL A 43 -24.24 -7.88 13.57
CA VAL A 43 -25.16 -7.90 12.42
C VAL A 43 -24.83 -9.10 11.53
N SER A 44 -25.84 -9.96 11.31
CA SER A 44 -25.84 -11.12 10.42
C SER A 44 -25.82 -10.73 8.92
N PRO A 45 -25.40 -11.62 8.01
CA PRO A 45 -25.25 -11.31 6.59
C PRO A 45 -26.59 -11.32 5.85
N LEU A 46 -26.92 -10.21 5.17
CA LEU A 46 -28.08 -10.08 4.31
C LEU A 46 -27.71 -10.43 2.86
N VAL A 47 -28.40 -11.44 2.34
CA VAL A 47 -28.41 -11.94 0.96
C VAL A 47 -28.73 -10.81 -0.02
N ALA A 48 -27.82 -10.52 -0.94
CA ALA A 48 -28.01 -9.57 -2.02
C ALA A 48 -28.89 -10.18 -3.14
N ARG A 49 -30.18 -9.83 -3.17
CA ARG A 49 -31.02 -9.99 -4.37
C ARG A 49 -30.74 -8.82 -5.32
N ALA A 50 -30.19 -9.15 -6.50
CA ALA A 50 -29.94 -8.20 -7.58
C ALA A 50 -31.27 -7.65 -8.13
N SER A 51 -31.62 -6.42 -7.76
CA SER A 51 -32.64 -5.64 -8.47
C SER A 51 -32.01 -5.10 -9.76
N GLN A 52 -32.46 -5.61 -10.90
CA GLN A 52 -32.07 -5.11 -12.23
C GLN A 52 -32.61 -3.68 -12.41
N LYS A 53 -31.82 -2.68 -12.01
CA LYS A 53 -32.04 -1.29 -12.41
C LYS A 53 -31.88 -1.20 -13.94
N ALA A 54 -32.87 -0.60 -14.60
CA ALA A 54 -32.83 -0.29 -16.03
C ALA A 54 -31.50 0.41 -16.36
N LYS A 55 -30.67 -0.22 -17.22
CA LYS A 55 -29.39 0.32 -17.66
C LYS A 55 -29.63 1.69 -18.32
N THR A 56 -29.07 2.75 -17.75
CA THR A 56 -29.06 4.05 -18.42
C THR A 56 -28.09 3.99 -19.60
N CYS A 57 -28.62 4.11 -20.82
CA CYS A 57 -27.83 4.16 -22.04
C CYS A 57 -27.10 5.52 -22.12
N ASP A 58 -26.00 5.71 -21.38
CA ASP A 58 -25.30 7.00 -21.32
C ASP A 58 -24.02 7.05 -22.18
N ARG A 59 -23.69 5.99 -22.93
CA ARG A 59 -22.45 5.94 -23.75
C ARG A 59 -22.59 5.12 -25.05
N CYS A 60 -23.29 5.65 -26.04
CA CYS A 60 -23.13 5.19 -27.44
C CYS A 60 -22.86 6.40 -28.33
N GLY A 61 -21.60 6.64 -28.68
CA GLY A 61 -21.18 7.74 -29.56
C GLY A 61 -21.50 7.53 -31.05
N SER A 62 -22.54 6.76 -31.39
CA SER A 62 -22.67 6.12 -32.71
C SER A 62 -23.96 6.44 -33.47
N CYS A 63 -24.98 7.06 -32.87
CA CYS A 63 -26.18 7.46 -33.63
C CYS A 63 -25.90 8.73 -34.46
N LYS A 64 -25.44 8.56 -35.70
CA LYS A 64 -25.20 9.68 -36.63
C LYS A 64 -26.52 10.21 -37.23
N ARG A 65 -26.58 11.53 -37.48
CA ARG A 65 -27.64 12.24 -38.23
C ARG A 65 -29.01 12.24 -37.53
N ASN A 66 -30.09 12.04 -38.29
CA ASN A 66 -31.50 12.19 -37.87
C ASN A 66 -32.02 11.01 -37.03
N ARG A 67 -31.22 10.50 -36.09
CA ARG A 67 -31.52 9.27 -35.34
C ARG A 67 -31.37 9.46 -33.81
N ILE A 68 -32.16 8.73 -33.03
CA ILE A 68 -32.14 8.69 -31.56
C ILE A 68 -31.86 7.26 -31.06
N HIS A 69 -31.40 7.09 -29.83
CA HIS A 69 -31.23 5.76 -29.23
C HIS A 69 -32.57 5.05 -29.03
N ASP A 70 -32.62 3.75 -29.30
CA ASP A 70 -33.77 2.92 -28.94
C ASP A 70 -33.77 2.68 -27.41
N PRO A 71 -34.81 3.09 -26.68
CA PRO A 71 -34.87 2.92 -25.22
C PRO A 71 -34.95 1.44 -24.78
N LYS A 72 -35.29 0.52 -25.68
CA LYS A 72 -35.29 -0.94 -25.40
C LYS A 72 -33.95 -1.60 -25.72
N ASP A 73 -33.13 -0.99 -26.57
CA ASP A 73 -31.86 -1.56 -27.04
C ASP A 73 -30.85 -0.44 -27.30
N CYS A 74 -29.96 -0.20 -26.32
CA CYS A 74 -28.96 0.88 -26.39
C CYS A 74 -28.02 0.77 -27.61
N THR A 75 -27.97 -0.39 -28.29
CA THR A 75 -27.12 -0.62 -29.47
C THR A 75 -27.78 -0.20 -30.78
N LYS A 76 -29.10 0.06 -30.79
CA LYS A 76 -29.88 0.44 -31.98
C LYS A 76 -30.23 1.93 -32.00
N CYS A 77 -30.28 2.49 -33.20
CA CYS A 77 -30.68 3.87 -33.45
C CYS A 77 -31.98 3.90 -34.28
N LYS A 78 -32.98 4.68 -33.85
CA LYS A 78 -34.26 4.89 -34.54
C LYS A 78 -34.26 6.23 -35.27
N THR A 79 -34.65 6.23 -36.55
CA THR A 79 -34.75 7.47 -37.35
C THR A 79 -35.94 8.32 -36.91
N CYS A 80 -35.76 9.63 -36.83
CA CYS A 80 -36.83 10.55 -36.53
C CYS A 80 -37.82 10.67 -37.71
N PRO A 81 -39.14 10.76 -37.43
CA PRO A 81 -40.17 10.98 -38.45
C PRO A 81 -39.90 12.23 -39.30
N LYS A 82 -40.50 12.27 -40.51
CA LYS A 82 -40.43 13.43 -41.41
C LYS A 82 -40.88 14.69 -40.65
N ASN A 83 -40.10 15.78 -40.73
CA ASN A 83 -40.24 17.03 -39.97
C ASN A 83 -39.82 17.00 -38.48
N GLN A 84 -39.09 15.98 -38.03
CA GLN A 84 -38.44 15.96 -36.71
C GLN A 84 -36.92 15.77 -36.84
N LYS A 85 -36.16 16.32 -35.89
CA LYS A 85 -34.73 16.14 -35.68
C LYS A 85 -34.46 15.58 -34.28
N PRO A 86 -33.39 14.82 -34.03
CA PRO A 86 -33.04 14.42 -32.67
C PRO A 86 -32.73 15.64 -31.80
N ASP A 87 -33.05 15.55 -30.51
CA ASP A 87 -32.61 16.54 -29.52
C ASP A 87 -31.09 16.49 -29.33
N ALA A 88 -30.52 17.47 -28.63
CA ALA A 88 -29.07 17.61 -28.46
C ALA A 88 -28.40 16.38 -27.80
N LYS A 89 -29.18 15.58 -27.07
CA LYS A 89 -28.72 14.33 -26.41
C LYS A 89 -29.08 13.07 -27.21
N GLN A 90 -29.73 13.20 -28.37
CA GLN A 90 -30.20 12.10 -29.21
C GLN A 90 -31.06 11.06 -28.47
N LYS A 91 -31.82 11.52 -27.47
CA LYS A 91 -32.74 10.70 -26.66
C LYS A 91 -34.19 10.79 -27.15
N LYS A 92 -34.57 11.86 -27.86
CA LYS A 92 -35.94 12.04 -28.40
C LYS A 92 -35.96 12.85 -29.70
N CYS A 93 -36.93 12.56 -30.56
CA CYS A 93 -37.16 13.35 -31.77
C CYS A 93 -37.98 14.59 -31.42
N VAL A 94 -37.51 15.76 -31.85
CA VAL A 94 -38.14 17.07 -31.66
C VAL A 94 -38.48 17.68 -33.03
N PRO A 95 -39.55 18.48 -33.16
CA PRO A 95 -39.89 19.11 -34.42
C PRO A 95 -38.72 19.91 -35.04
N ASN A 96 -38.51 19.78 -36.35
CA ASN A 96 -37.40 20.40 -37.10
C ASN A 96 -37.66 21.87 -37.45
N LYS A 97 -38.86 22.39 -37.19
CA LYS A 97 -39.24 23.79 -37.48
C LYS A 97 -38.98 24.69 -36.27
N THR A 98 -38.06 25.63 -36.42
CA THR A 98 -37.98 26.82 -35.57
C THR A 98 -38.94 27.87 -36.11
N CYS A 99 -40.01 28.15 -35.37
CA CYS A 99 -40.93 29.23 -35.71
C CYS A 99 -40.21 30.58 -35.64
N LYS A 100 -40.42 31.46 -36.61
CA LYS A 100 -39.76 32.78 -36.71
C LYS A 100 -40.74 33.89 -36.29
N GLY A 101 -40.23 35.06 -35.90
CA GLY A 101 -41.08 36.21 -35.57
C GLY A 101 -42.01 35.95 -34.38
N LYS A 102 -43.30 36.30 -34.52
CA LYS A 102 -44.35 36.17 -33.48
C LYS A 102 -45.02 34.79 -33.44
N GLN A 103 -44.40 33.75 -33.99
CA GLN A 103 -45.01 32.43 -34.15
C GLN A 103 -44.73 31.45 -33.01
N VAL A 104 -45.72 30.59 -32.71
CA VAL A 104 -45.67 29.45 -31.77
C VAL A 104 -46.00 28.13 -32.46
N ILE A 105 -45.56 27.02 -31.86
CA ILE A 105 -45.83 25.66 -32.37
C ILE A 105 -47.24 25.23 -31.93
N ASN A 106 -48.15 24.98 -32.89
CA ASN A 106 -49.47 24.44 -32.62
C ASN A 106 -49.43 22.93 -32.30
N LYS A 107 -50.56 22.35 -31.89
CA LYS A 107 -50.67 20.90 -31.57
C LYS A 107 -50.31 19.97 -32.74
N LEU A 108 -50.36 20.46 -33.98
CA LEU A 108 -50.01 19.73 -35.20
C LEU A 108 -48.52 19.89 -35.59
N GLY A 109 -47.72 20.60 -34.79
CA GLY A 109 -46.30 20.86 -35.07
C GLY A 109 -46.04 21.95 -36.12
N GLY A 110 -47.07 22.69 -36.54
CA GLY A 110 -46.98 23.85 -37.43
C GLY A 110 -46.74 25.15 -36.67
N CYS A 111 -46.14 26.14 -37.32
CA CYS A 111 -45.95 27.48 -36.76
C CYS A 111 -47.17 28.35 -37.05
N VAL A 112 -47.77 28.93 -36.01
CA VAL A 112 -48.91 29.85 -36.11
C VAL A 112 -48.56 31.17 -35.44
N ASP A 113 -48.93 32.29 -36.04
CA ASP A 113 -48.70 33.62 -35.46
C ASP A 113 -49.53 33.81 -34.20
N CYS A 114 -48.95 34.51 -33.21
CA CYS A 114 -49.69 34.89 -32.03
C CYS A 114 -50.78 35.91 -32.36
N PRO A 115 -51.97 35.80 -31.74
CA PRO A 115 -53.04 36.77 -31.89
C PRO A 115 -52.56 38.20 -31.58
N PRO A 116 -53.17 39.24 -32.16
CA PRO A 116 -52.87 40.63 -31.83
C PRO A 116 -52.88 40.87 -30.31
N GLY A 117 -51.84 41.53 -29.78
CA GLY A 117 -51.66 41.73 -28.33
C GLY A 117 -51.11 40.52 -27.57
N GLN A 118 -50.49 39.55 -28.25
CA GLN A 118 -49.77 38.43 -27.64
C GLN A 118 -48.38 38.24 -28.28
N ARG A 119 -47.42 37.77 -27.48
CA ARG A 119 -46.07 37.37 -27.92
C ARG A 119 -45.80 35.90 -27.61
N PRO A 120 -44.93 35.21 -28.36
CA PRO A 120 -44.55 33.84 -28.06
C PRO A 120 -43.77 33.76 -26.75
N THR A 121 -43.96 32.66 -25.98
CA THR A 121 -43.06 32.30 -24.87
C THR A 121 -41.62 32.09 -25.37
N PRO A 122 -40.60 32.18 -24.51
CA PRO A 122 -39.20 31.97 -24.92
C PRO A 122 -38.94 30.63 -25.60
N ASP A 123 -39.72 29.60 -25.26
CA ASP A 123 -39.67 28.27 -25.87
C ASP A 123 -40.62 28.08 -27.07
N ARG A 124 -41.32 29.16 -27.49
CA ARG A 124 -42.25 29.25 -28.62
C ARG A 124 -43.36 28.18 -28.61
N LYS A 125 -43.77 27.71 -27.43
CA LYS A 125 -44.83 26.71 -27.27
C LYS A 125 -46.20 27.30 -26.98
N ALA A 126 -46.28 28.54 -26.50
CA ALA A 126 -47.54 29.20 -26.19
C ALA A 126 -47.46 30.69 -26.52
N CYS A 127 -48.60 31.30 -26.86
CA CYS A 127 -48.74 32.75 -26.93
C CYS A 127 -49.14 33.25 -25.54
N ILE A 128 -48.41 34.25 -25.04
CA ILE A 128 -48.73 34.96 -23.81
C ILE A 128 -49.17 36.38 -24.18
N ARG A 129 -50.18 36.91 -23.48
CA ARG A 129 -50.59 38.32 -23.65
C ARG A 129 -49.37 39.25 -23.49
N GLU A 130 -49.20 40.15 -24.46
CA GLU A 130 -48.31 41.30 -24.35
C GLU A 130 -48.90 42.18 -23.24
N GLY A 131 -48.18 42.30 -22.13
CA GLY A 131 -48.74 42.80 -20.88
C GLY A 131 -49.62 41.75 -20.21
N LEU A 132 -49.01 40.74 -19.58
CA LEU A 132 -49.58 40.28 -18.31
C LEU A 132 -49.80 41.57 -17.49
N SER A 133 -51.01 41.80 -17.00
CA SER A 133 -51.21 42.96 -16.12
C SER A 133 -50.16 42.90 -15.02
N GLU A 134 -49.60 44.04 -14.61
CA GLU A 134 -48.62 44.06 -13.51
C GLU A 134 -49.13 43.24 -12.31
N ASP A 135 -50.44 43.18 -12.11
CA ASP A 135 -51.13 42.35 -11.13
C ASP A 135 -50.89 40.83 -11.27
N GLU A 136 -50.80 40.28 -12.47
CA GLU A 136 -50.60 38.83 -12.67
C GLU A 136 -49.13 38.42 -12.47
N GLU A 137 -48.19 39.28 -12.86
CA GLU A 137 -46.77 39.10 -12.49
C GLU A 137 -46.57 39.29 -10.99
N ARG A 138 -47.26 40.27 -10.38
CA ARG A 138 -47.23 40.53 -8.93
C ARG A 138 -47.78 39.35 -8.14
N ARG A 139 -48.91 38.76 -8.55
CA ARG A 139 -49.45 37.53 -7.92
C ARG A 139 -48.47 36.35 -8.01
N LYS A 140 -47.76 36.19 -9.13
CA LYS A 140 -46.73 35.15 -9.29
C LYS A 140 -45.51 35.40 -8.39
N ARG A 141 -45.12 36.67 -8.18
CA ARG A 141 -44.03 37.07 -7.28
C ARG A 141 -44.45 37.02 -5.81
N GLN A 142 -45.71 37.29 -5.48
CA GLN A 142 -46.27 37.23 -4.12
C GLN A 142 -46.39 35.78 -3.64
N GLY A 143 -46.87 34.88 -4.50
CA GLY A 143 -47.07 33.48 -4.14
C GLY A 143 -47.92 33.32 -2.86
N ASN A 144 -47.48 32.45 -1.97
CA ASN A 144 -48.12 32.22 -0.66
C ASN A 144 -47.65 33.17 0.46
N CYS A 145 -47.04 34.31 0.13
CA CYS A 145 -46.71 35.32 1.13
C CYS A 145 -47.99 35.93 1.71
N LYS A 146 -48.25 35.65 3.00
CA LYS A 146 -49.50 36.02 3.69
C LYS A 146 -49.68 37.52 3.91
N GLU A 147 -48.57 38.25 4.03
CA GLU A 147 -48.56 39.69 4.31
C GLU A 147 -48.69 40.49 3.01
N THR A 148 -49.50 41.54 3.03
CA THR A 148 -49.67 42.46 1.90
C THR A 148 -48.40 43.28 1.70
N GLY A 149 -47.97 43.43 0.44
CA GLY A 149 -46.72 44.12 0.10
C GLY A 149 -45.46 43.26 0.20
N TYR A 150 -45.59 41.94 0.39
CA TYR A 150 -44.46 41.01 0.37
C TYR A 150 -44.46 40.12 -0.87
N VAL A 151 -43.26 39.76 -1.31
CA VAL A 151 -42.97 38.85 -2.43
C VAL A 151 -42.02 37.73 -2.00
N LEU A 152 -42.00 36.63 -2.74
CA LEU A 152 -41.04 35.54 -2.59
C LEU A 152 -39.61 36.10 -2.69
N ASP A 153 -38.76 35.76 -1.72
CA ASP A 153 -37.35 36.19 -1.71
C ASP A 153 -36.59 35.50 -2.86
N PRO A 154 -36.19 36.25 -3.90
CA PRO A 154 -35.50 35.67 -5.05
C PRO A 154 -34.15 35.04 -4.65
N ALA A 155 -33.54 35.48 -3.55
CA ALA A 155 -32.29 34.93 -3.06
C ALA A 155 -32.40 33.51 -2.48
N GLN A 156 -33.60 33.04 -2.11
CA GLN A 156 -33.76 31.65 -1.67
C GLN A 156 -33.56 30.66 -2.80
N GLY A 157 -34.15 30.94 -3.97
CA GLY A 157 -34.26 30.00 -5.08
C GLY A 157 -35.19 28.81 -4.78
N GLY A 158 -35.75 28.21 -5.83
CA GLY A 158 -36.60 27.03 -5.72
C GLY A 158 -37.97 27.23 -5.06
N GLN A 159 -38.32 28.47 -4.70
CA GLN A 159 -39.66 28.84 -4.23
C GLN A 159 -40.55 29.21 -5.41
N ASP A 160 -41.82 28.83 -5.31
CA ASP A 160 -42.87 29.14 -6.28
C ASP A 160 -44.15 29.57 -5.55
N GLY A 161 -45.17 29.92 -6.33
CA GLY A 161 -46.46 30.36 -5.78
C GLY A 161 -47.16 29.32 -4.90
N ASN A 162 -46.74 28.05 -4.94
CA ASN A 162 -47.34 26.95 -4.18
C ASN A 162 -46.49 26.53 -2.96
N THR A 163 -45.35 27.18 -2.73
CA THR A 163 -44.48 26.84 -1.60
C THR A 163 -45.23 27.08 -0.28
N LYS A 164 -45.36 26.04 0.56
CA LYS A 164 -46.26 26.06 1.74
C LYS A 164 -45.87 27.12 2.79
N ASN A 165 -44.57 27.33 2.98
CA ASN A 165 -44.01 28.33 3.90
C ASN A 165 -42.86 29.07 3.20
N PRO A 166 -43.17 30.00 2.28
CA PRO A 166 -42.12 30.69 1.53
C PRO A 166 -41.39 31.69 2.43
N VAL A 167 -40.16 32.03 2.04
CA VAL A 167 -39.44 33.15 2.67
C VAL A 167 -39.84 34.39 1.90
N CYS A 168 -40.57 35.26 2.57
CA CYS A 168 -41.04 36.49 1.97
C CYS A 168 -40.10 37.66 2.31
N THR A 169 -39.94 38.57 1.35
CA THR A 169 -39.28 39.87 1.48
C THR A 169 -40.25 40.97 1.06
N PHE A 170 -40.01 42.20 1.52
CA PHE A 170 -40.83 43.34 1.14
C PHE A 170 -40.68 43.65 -0.36
N ASP A 171 -41.77 44.04 -1.03
CA ASP A 171 -41.76 44.47 -2.44
C ASP A 171 -41.26 45.91 -2.56
N ASP A 172 -39.95 46.08 -2.36
CA ASP A 172 -39.28 47.38 -2.43
C ASP A 172 -39.38 48.01 -3.82
N ASP A 173 -39.46 47.20 -4.88
CA ASP A 173 -39.64 47.69 -6.25
C ASP A 173 -40.98 48.44 -6.39
N GLU A 174 -42.06 47.92 -5.81
CA GLU A 174 -43.36 48.61 -5.81
C GLU A 174 -43.33 49.92 -5.00
N GLN A 175 -42.64 49.93 -3.85
CA GLN A 175 -42.54 51.16 -3.05
C GLN A 175 -41.64 52.21 -3.69
N CYS A 176 -40.51 51.81 -4.27
CA CYS A 176 -39.61 52.73 -4.97
C CYS A 176 -40.25 53.32 -6.23
N LYS A 177 -41.07 52.55 -6.96
CA LYS A 177 -41.86 53.08 -8.08
C LYS A 177 -42.79 54.22 -7.65
N LYS A 178 -43.40 54.15 -6.46
CA LYS A 178 -44.27 55.21 -5.93
C LYS A 178 -43.51 56.51 -5.65
N LYS A 179 -42.19 56.47 -5.43
CA LYS A 179 -41.33 57.65 -5.28
C LYS A 179 -41.03 58.35 -6.63
N GLY A 180 -41.38 57.74 -7.76
CA GLY A 180 -41.19 58.30 -9.10
C GLY A 180 -39.75 58.18 -9.63
N GLY A 181 -39.47 58.80 -10.77
CA GLY A 181 -38.09 58.95 -11.30
C GLY A 181 -37.39 57.70 -11.82
N GLY A 182 -38.12 56.60 -12.10
CA GLY A 182 -37.52 55.35 -12.57
C GLY A 182 -36.69 54.63 -11.51
N MET A 183 -36.99 54.84 -10.23
CA MET A 183 -36.31 54.16 -9.12
C MET A 183 -36.75 52.71 -8.99
N THR A 184 -35.81 51.82 -8.67
CA THR A 184 -36.06 50.42 -8.31
C THR A 184 -35.55 50.15 -6.89
N GLY A 185 -36.09 49.12 -6.24
CA GLY A 185 -35.62 48.67 -4.94
C GLY A 185 -34.30 47.90 -5.03
N LEU A 186 -33.36 48.23 -4.15
CA LEU A 186 -32.15 47.43 -3.97
C LEU A 186 -32.47 46.10 -3.27
N THR A 187 -31.68 45.07 -3.54
CA THR A 187 -31.87 43.77 -2.91
C THR A 187 -31.50 43.85 -1.43
N ARG A 188 -32.46 43.61 -0.53
CA ARG A 188 -32.24 43.58 0.91
C ARG A 188 -31.22 42.51 1.31
N SER A 189 -30.41 42.81 2.32
CA SER A 189 -29.54 41.79 2.92
C SER A 189 -30.38 40.79 3.74
N ALA A 190 -29.84 39.59 3.99
CA ALA A 190 -30.51 38.59 4.83
C ALA A 190 -30.85 39.14 6.23
N LYS A 191 -29.97 39.98 6.79
CA LYS A 191 -30.16 40.60 8.10
C LYS A 191 -31.31 41.61 8.08
N ASP A 192 -31.45 42.38 7.00
CA ASP A 192 -32.52 43.38 6.88
C ASP A 192 -33.89 42.70 6.68
N ILE A 193 -33.92 41.58 5.93
CA ILE A 193 -35.12 40.74 5.81
C ILE A 193 -35.54 40.19 7.17
N GLU A 194 -34.60 39.65 7.97
CA GLU A 194 -34.92 39.15 9.32
C GLU A 194 -35.34 40.26 10.27
N ARG A 195 -34.69 41.42 10.21
CA ARG A 195 -35.01 42.58 11.05
C ARG A 195 -36.41 43.10 10.75
N SER A 196 -36.80 43.16 9.48
CA SER A 196 -38.15 43.57 9.08
C SER A 196 -39.25 42.66 9.62
N LYS A 197 -38.96 41.38 9.86
CA LYS A 197 -39.92 40.41 10.43
C LYS A 197 -40.09 40.49 11.94
N LYS A 198 -39.10 41.03 12.66
CA LYS A 198 -39.12 41.05 14.13
C LYS A 198 -39.97 42.19 14.72
N HIS A 199 -40.61 43.02 13.90
CA HIS A 199 -41.54 44.11 14.25
C HIS A 199 -41.10 45.08 15.37
N THR A 200 -39.85 45.02 15.81
CA THR A 200 -39.36 45.73 16.99
C THR A 200 -38.90 47.15 16.66
N ASP A 201 -38.53 47.41 15.40
CA ASP A 201 -37.97 48.67 14.94
C ASP A 201 -38.82 49.38 13.85
N GLY A 202 -40.05 48.90 13.60
CA GLY A 202 -40.90 49.40 12.50
C GLY A 202 -40.48 48.91 11.09
N PRO A 203 -41.20 49.31 10.02
CA PRO A 203 -40.88 48.93 8.65
C PRO A 203 -39.58 49.59 8.20
N ILE A 204 -38.57 48.79 7.84
CA ILE A 204 -37.32 49.32 7.25
C ILE A 204 -37.66 49.94 5.89
N GLU A 205 -37.33 51.22 5.72
CA GLU A 205 -37.53 51.94 4.46
C GLU A 205 -36.81 51.26 3.29
N PRO A 206 -37.44 51.18 2.12
CA PRO A 206 -36.82 50.60 0.93
C PRO A 206 -35.66 51.50 0.48
N SER A 207 -34.50 50.88 0.26
CA SER A 207 -33.38 51.55 -0.40
C SER A 207 -33.66 51.60 -1.89
N CYS A 208 -33.80 52.81 -2.44
CA CYS A 208 -34.18 53.06 -3.82
C CYS A 208 -33.03 53.71 -4.58
N ALA A 209 -32.76 53.26 -5.81
CA ALA A 209 -31.77 53.86 -6.70
C ALA A 209 -32.27 53.84 -8.15
N LYS A 210 -31.70 54.68 -9.01
CA LYS A 210 -32.05 54.76 -10.43
C LYS A 210 -31.53 53.52 -11.16
N ASP A 211 -32.41 52.85 -11.88
CA ASP A 211 -32.11 51.64 -12.63
C ASP A 211 -31.87 51.98 -14.12
N ASP A 212 -30.60 51.96 -14.54
CA ASP A 212 -30.20 52.26 -15.91
C ASP A 212 -30.41 51.02 -16.84
N ASP A 213 -30.64 49.80 -16.31
CA ASP A 213 -30.96 48.57 -17.07
C ASP A 213 -32.09 47.74 -16.41
N PRO A 214 -33.35 48.23 -16.46
CA PRO A 214 -34.50 47.58 -15.82
C PRO A 214 -34.86 46.22 -16.43
N ASN A 215 -34.26 45.87 -17.59
CA ASN A 215 -34.48 44.62 -18.28
C ASN A 215 -33.42 43.56 -17.96
N PHE A 216 -32.43 43.86 -17.11
CA PHE A 216 -31.43 42.91 -16.70
C PHE A 216 -32.07 41.67 -16.07
N ARG A 217 -31.69 40.48 -16.55
CA ARG A 217 -32.15 39.20 -16.02
C ARG A 217 -31.01 38.20 -15.98
N CYS A 218 -30.92 37.45 -14.89
CA CYS A 218 -29.97 36.36 -14.79
C CYS A 218 -30.38 35.19 -15.70
N LYS A 219 -29.42 34.67 -16.47
CA LYS A 219 -29.64 33.55 -17.40
C LYS A 219 -29.81 32.20 -16.68
N ASP A 220 -29.14 32.02 -15.55
CA ASP A 220 -29.17 30.79 -14.77
C ASP A 220 -30.33 30.85 -13.76
N LYS A 221 -31.22 29.85 -13.82
CA LYS A 221 -32.37 29.69 -12.92
C LYS A 221 -31.98 29.51 -11.45
N ASP A 222 -30.74 29.11 -11.19
CA ASP A 222 -30.19 28.94 -9.84
C ASP A 222 -29.44 30.20 -9.38
N THR A 223 -29.64 31.32 -10.07
CA THR A 223 -29.12 32.64 -9.70
C THR A 223 -30.25 33.65 -9.62
N TYR A 224 -30.08 34.66 -8.78
CA TYR A 224 -31.01 35.77 -8.64
C TYR A 224 -30.34 37.08 -9.02
N HIS A 225 -31.19 38.02 -9.46
CA HIS A 225 -30.78 39.38 -9.77
C HIS A 225 -30.58 40.15 -8.47
N ASP A 226 -29.33 40.38 -8.14
CA ASP A 226 -28.89 41.15 -6.98
C ASP A 226 -28.63 42.59 -7.43
N LYS A 227 -29.44 43.52 -6.91
CA LYS A 227 -29.40 44.96 -7.19
C LYS A 227 -28.73 45.67 -6.02
N ARG A 228 -27.63 46.39 -6.27
CA ARG A 228 -26.89 47.12 -5.22
C ARG A 228 -26.56 48.53 -5.66
N ASP A 229 -26.34 49.43 -4.70
CA ASP A 229 -25.65 50.70 -4.93
C ASP A 229 -24.43 50.74 -4.00
N PRO A 230 -23.32 50.08 -4.39
CA PRO A 230 -22.19 49.87 -3.49
C PRO A 230 -21.45 51.17 -3.11
N HIS A 231 -21.70 52.26 -3.83
CA HIS A 231 -21.00 53.54 -3.66
C HIS A 231 -21.93 54.70 -3.30
N ALA A 232 -23.20 54.42 -2.95
CA ALA A 232 -24.22 55.45 -2.68
C ALA A 232 -24.32 56.50 -3.80
N THR A 233 -24.13 56.06 -5.04
CA THR A 233 -24.11 56.92 -6.24
C THR A 233 -25.52 57.25 -6.73
N GLY A 234 -26.55 56.63 -6.15
CA GLY A 234 -27.92 56.71 -6.60
C GLY A 234 -28.18 55.86 -7.85
N LYS A 235 -27.26 54.99 -8.27
CA LYS A 235 -27.38 54.10 -9.42
C LYS A 235 -27.35 52.64 -9.02
N VAL A 236 -28.17 51.84 -9.69
CA VAL A 236 -28.23 50.39 -9.48
C VAL A 236 -27.14 49.68 -10.28
N GLU A 237 -26.32 48.92 -9.59
CA GLU A 237 -25.48 47.87 -10.16
C GLU A 237 -26.22 46.53 -10.14
N HIS A 238 -26.19 45.84 -11.27
CA HIS A 238 -26.79 44.53 -11.44
C HIS A 238 -25.75 43.42 -11.37
N SER A 239 -25.98 42.43 -10.52
CA SER A 239 -25.17 41.21 -10.50
C SER A 239 -26.05 39.96 -10.40
N CYS A 240 -25.50 38.82 -10.82
CA CYS A 240 -26.15 37.52 -10.67
C CYS A 240 -25.48 36.73 -9.55
N ARG A 241 -26.20 36.48 -8.46
CA ARG A 241 -25.70 35.70 -7.31
C ARG A 241 -26.37 34.34 -7.23
N SER A 242 -25.65 33.33 -6.74
CA SER A 242 -26.23 32.01 -6.52
C SER A 242 -27.30 32.05 -5.45
N THR A 243 -28.40 31.35 -5.68
CA THR A 243 -29.48 31.22 -4.68
C THR A 243 -29.00 30.39 -3.49
N ARG A 244 -29.62 30.58 -2.31
CA ARG A 244 -29.31 29.81 -1.10
C ARG A 244 -29.56 28.31 -1.31
N ASP A 245 -30.60 27.94 -2.05
CA ASP A 245 -30.86 26.55 -2.44
C ASP A 245 -29.68 25.96 -3.25
N LYS A 246 -29.13 26.69 -4.23
CA LYS A 246 -27.95 26.25 -4.99
C LYS A 246 -26.73 26.07 -4.08
N GLN A 247 -26.47 27.03 -3.20
CA GLN A 247 -25.35 26.99 -2.26
C GLN A 247 -25.49 25.81 -1.28
N ASN A 248 -26.69 25.59 -0.74
CA ASN A 248 -26.98 24.46 0.13
C ASN A 248 -26.80 23.13 -0.60
N LYS A 249 -27.33 22.98 -1.82
CA LYS A 249 -27.11 21.80 -2.67
C LYS A 249 -25.63 21.55 -2.96
N GLN A 250 -24.85 22.60 -3.23
CA GLN A 250 -23.40 22.49 -3.42
C GLN A 250 -22.71 22.04 -2.13
N LYS A 251 -23.07 22.61 -0.98
CA LYS A 251 -22.55 22.23 0.34
C LYS A 251 -22.87 20.78 0.68
N THR A 252 -24.10 20.33 0.49
CA THR A 252 -24.51 18.93 0.70
C THR A 252 -23.73 17.99 -0.21
N LYS A 253 -23.63 18.30 -1.52
CA LYS A 253 -22.83 17.50 -2.47
C LYS A 253 -21.34 17.46 -2.12
N TYR A 254 -20.80 18.51 -1.52
CA TYR A 254 -19.43 18.53 -1.04
C TYR A 254 -19.28 17.65 0.20
N GLN A 255 -20.17 17.79 1.19
CA GLN A 255 -20.18 16.97 2.41
C GLN A 255 -20.33 15.48 2.10
N GLU A 256 -21.20 15.09 1.17
CA GLU A 256 -21.34 13.70 0.69
C GLU A 256 -20.04 13.18 0.06
N ARG A 257 -19.37 14.00 -0.75
CA ARG A 257 -18.07 13.65 -1.36
C ARG A 257 -16.97 13.48 -0.31
N VAL A 258 -16.92 14.37 0.68
CA VAL A 258 -15.96 14.26 1.79
C VAL A 258 -16.23 13.02 2.63
N LYS A 259 -17.49 12.72 2.95
CA LYS A 259 -17.88 11.52 3.71
C LYS A 259 -17.50 10.24 2.98
N THR A 260 -17.86 10.13 1.69
CA THR A 260 -17.51 8.97 0.86
C THR A 260 -16.00 8.80 0.68
N ALA A 261 -15.25 9.91 0.51
CA ALA A 261 -13.80 9.86 0.45
C ALA A 261 -13.17 9.40 1.78
N LYS A 262 -13.71 9.82 2.93
CA LYS A 262 -13.26 9.39 4.25
C LYS A 262 -13.49 7.88 4.45
N GLU A 263 -14.69 7.39 4.14
CA GLU A 263 -15.03 5.96 4.21
C GLU A 263 -14.14 5.10 3.28
N GLN A 264 -13.84 5.58 2.08
CA GLN A 264 -12.93 4.89 1.15
C GLN A 264 -11.48 4.88 1.65
N LYS A 265 -11.02 5.98 2.25
CA LYS A 265 -9.68 6.08 2.86
C LYS A 265 -9.54 5.13 4.04
N GLU A 266 -10.57 5.04 4.90
CA GLU A 266 -10.61 4.11 6.03
C GLU A 266 -10.58 2.66 5.55
N LYS A 267 -11.43 2.28 4.59
CA LYS A 267 -11.43 0.94 3.98
C LYS A 267 -10.07 0.58 3.34
N THR A 268 -9.44 1.53 2.66
CA THR A 268 -8.11 1.32 2.04
C THR A 268 -7.02 1.15 3.10
N THR A 269 -7.10 1.93 4.18
CA THR A 269 -6.14 1.86 5.30
C THR A 269 -6.29 0.52 6.03
N GLN A 270 -7.52 0.07 6.28
CA GLN A 270 -7.79 -1.22 6.90
C GLN A 270 -7.28 -2.37 6.04
N ARG A 271 -7.58 -2.38 4.73
CA ARG A 271 -7.04 -3.38 3.79
C ARG A 271 -5.51 -3.41 3.75
N ARG A 272 -4.84 -2.26 3.82
CA ARG A 272 -3.37 -2.19 3.89
C ARG A 272 -2.82 -2.76 5.19
N LYS A 273 -3.49 -2.51 6.32
CA LYS A 273 -3.12 -3.07 7.62
C LYS A 273 -3.28 -4.59 7.64
N GLU A 274 -4.40 -5.10 7.12
CA GLU A 274 -4.67 -6.54 6.97
C GLU A 274 -3.63 -7.19 6.05
N ALA A 275 -3.39 -6.63 4.86
CA ALA A 275 -2.37 -7.15 3.94
C ALA A 275 -0.96 -7.17 4.54
N ARG A 276 -0.59 -6.16 5.34
CA ARG A 276 0.68 -6.13 6.07
C ARG A 276 0.73 -7.21 7.14
N ARG A 277 -0.36 -7.41 7.88
CA ARG A 277 -0.46 -8.46 8.91
C ARG A 277 -0.31 -9.84 8.30
N ASP A 278 -1.02 -10.10 7.21
CA ASP A 278 -0.93 -11.37 6.47
C ASP A 278 0.48 -11.58 5.92
N ASN A 279 1.10 -10.54 5.35
CA ASN A 279 2.46 -10.64 4.85
C ASN A 279 3.49 -10.96 5.94
N ASN A 280 3.38 -10.31 7.10
CA ASN A 280 4.24 -10.59 8.25
C ASN A 280 4.05 -12.02 8.75
N ARG A 281 2.80 -12.50 8.81
CA ARG A 281 2.49 -13.90 9.18
C ARG A 281 3.14 -14.90 8.25
N ARG A 282 2.99 -14.73 6.94
CA ARG A 282 3.64 -15.59 5.94
C ARG A 282 5.15 -15.57 6.03
N THR A 283 5.72 -14.37 6.17
CA THR A 283 7.17 -14.19 6.33
C THR A 283 7.65 -14.95 7.55
N ARG A 284 6.92 -14.84 8.68
CA ARG A 284 7.25 -15.53 9.92
C ARG A 284 7.10 -17.04 9.82
N MET A 285 6.04 -17.54 9.18
CA MET A 285 5.86 -18.98 8.92
C MET A 285 6.99 -19.53 8.06
N GLY A 286 7.28 -18.87 6.93
CA GLY A 286 8.35 -19.27 6.02
C GLY A 286 9.70 -19.25 6.72
N TRP A 287 9.98 -18.21 7.50
CA TRP A 287 11.20 -18.10 8.29
C TRP A 287 11.34 -19.21 9.33
N CYS A 288 10.31 -19.46 10.14
CA CYS A 288 10.35 -20.53 11.15
C CYS A 288 10.45 -21.92 10.54
N PHE A 289 9.71 -22.17 9.45
CA PHE A 289 9.80 -23.41 8.71
C PHE A 289 11.21 -23.63 8.16
N THR A 290 11.77 -22.65 7.46
CA THR A 290 13.10 -22.76 6.84
C THR A 290 14.22 -22.93 7.88
N LEU A 291 14.15 -22.20 9.01
CA LEU A 291 15.08 -22.36 10.12
C LEU A 291 15.02 -23.79 10.71
N LEU A 292 13.82 -24.27 11.04
CA LEU A 292 13.65 -25.58 11.69
C LEU A 292 13.93 -26.75 10.73
N ALA A 293 13.53 -26.63 9.46
CA ALA A 293 13.87 -27.61 8.44
C ALA A 293 15.40 -27.68 8.26
N GLY A 294 16.08 -26.54 8.15
CA GLY A 294 17.54 -26.47 8.05
C GLY A 294 18.30 -26.96 9.29
N LEU A 295 17.61 -27.14 10.41
CA LEU A 295 18.16 -27.70 11.66
C LEU A 295 17.71 -29.15 11.89
N GLU A 296 17.20 -29.82 10.86
CA GLU A 296 16.68 -31.19 10.94
C GLU A 296 15.64 -31.38 12.04
N ALA A 297 14.84 -30.36 12.36
CA ALA A 297 13.77 -30.52 13.32
C ALA A 297 12.75 -31.54 12.79
N PHE A 298 12.47 -31.51 11.49
CA PHE A 298 11.56 -32.44 10.84
C PHE A 298 12.30 -33.62 10.23
N ASP A 299 11.57 -34.68 9.88
CA ASP A 299 12.12 -35.76 9.05
C ASP A 299 12.37 -35.22 7.63
N LEU A 300 13.63 -35.16 7.21
CA LEU A 300 13.99 -34.59 5.92
C LEU A 300 13.33 -35.33 4.77
N SER A 301 13.14 -36.64 4.91
CA SER A 301 12.51 -37.47 3.86
C SER A 301 11.03 -37.16 3.71
N GLU A 302 10.35 -36.70 4.77
CA GLU A 302 8.97 -36.20 4.68
C GLU A 302 8.95 -34.82 4.01
N ILE A 303 9.88 -33.93 4.37
CA ILE A 303 9.98 -32.57 3.80
C ILE A 303 10.35 -32.59 2.30
N GLU A 304 11.30 -33.43 1.90
CA GLU A 304 11.73 -33.55 0.50
C GLU A 304 10.61 -34.03 -0.41
N LYS A 305 9.68 -34.84 0.12
CA LYS A 305 8.51 -35.33 -0.59
C LYS A 305 7.34 -34.34 -0.60
N MET A 306 7.43 -33.22 0.13
CA MET A 306 6.38 -32.22 0.13
C MET A 306 6.28 -31.54 -1.24
N PRO A 307 5.09 -31.55 -1.87
CA PRO A 307 4.85 -30.73 -3.06
C PRO A 307 5.10 -29.25 -2.78
N GLN A 308 5.58 -28.51 -3.78
CA GLN A 308 5.79 -27.06 -3.65
C GLN A 308 4.52 -26.31 -3.24
N ASP A 309 3.36 -26.74 -3.74
CA ASP A 309 2.04 -26.19 -3.38
C ASP A 309 1.69 -26.41 -1.89
N ASP A 310 2.14 -27.52 -1.29
CA ASP A 310 1.93 -27.76 0.14
C ASP A 310 2.79 -26.81 0.99
N ILE A 311 4.03 -26.55 0.56
CA ILE A 311 4.93 -25.60 1.24
C ILE A 311 4.39 -24.16 1.12
N ASP A 312 3.96 -23.77 -0.08
CA ASP A 312 3.39 -22.44 -0.33
C ASP A 312 2.04 -22.27 0.39
N GLY A 313 1.20 -23.29 0.38
CA GLY A 313 -0.07 -23.28 1.12
C GLY A 313 0.14 -23.23 2.63
N MET A 314 1.14 -23.94 3.17
CA MET A 314 1.44 -24.00 4.61
C MET A 314 1.78 -22.62 5.18
N VAL A 315 2.52 -21.78 4.46
CA VAL A 315 2.87 -20.44 4.97
C VAL A 315 1.65 -19.51 5.11
N GLU A 316 0.53 -19.84 4.45
CA GLU A 316 -0.76 -19.14 4.61
C GLU A 316 -1.59 -19.69 5.79
N LEU A 317 -1.23 -20.86 6.34
CA LEU A 317 -1.93 -21.50 7.46
C LEU A 317 -1.39 -21.04 8.81
N TRP A 318 -1.48 -19.74 9.06
CA TRP A 318 -1.14 -19.17 10.36
C TRP A 318 -2.00 -19.83 11.46
N PRO A 319 -1.41 -20.34 12.55
CA PRO A 319 -2.18 -20.90 13.65
C PRO A 319 -3.16 -19.86 14.22
N GLU A 320 -4.45 -20.19 14.27
CA GLU A 320 -5.49 -19.32 14.84
C GLU A 320 -5.69 -19.53 16.35
N ASP A 321 -4.82 -20.30 16.99
CA ASP A 321 -4.84 -20.52 18.43
C ASP A 321 -4.52 -19.21 19.19
N ASP A 322 -5.22 -19.02 20.32
CA ASP A 322 -5.44 -17.74 21.02
C ASP A 322 -4.25 -16.76 21.01
N ASP A 323 -3.09 -17.15 21.55
CA ASP A 323 -1.94 -16.24 21.72
C ASP A 323 -1.32 -15.75 20.40
N LEU A 324 -1.51 -16.47 19.29
CA LEU A 324 -0.98 -16.14 17.96
C LEU A 324 -2.01 -15.49 17.04
N LYS A 325 -3.30 -15.68 17.34
CA LYS A 325 -4.40 -15.15 16.52
C LYS A 325 -4.38 -13.63 16.46
N ASP A 326 -4.03 -12.97 17.55
CA ASP A 326 -4.00 -11.52 17.61
C ASP A 326 -2.61 -10.90 17.46
N ASP A 327 -1.57 -11.72 17.48
CA ASP A 327 -0.22 -11.22 17.34
C ASP A 327 0.13 -10.85 15.89
N ILE A 328 0.83 -9.73 15.74
CA ILE A 328 1.47 -9.36 14.47
C ILE A 328 2.94 -9.72 14.63
N PRO A 329 3.42 -10.79 13.98
CA PRO A 329 4.79 -11.21 14.17
C PRO A 329 5.74 -10.11 13.71
N VAL A 330 6.77 -9.87 14.53
CA VAL A 330 7.90 -9.03 14.19
C VAL A 330 8.85 -9.84 13.32
N ILE A 331 9.33 -9.25 12.23
CA ILE A 331 10.35 -9.88 11.39
C ILE A 331 11.64 -9.96 12.22
N ILE A 332 12.22 -11.16 12.28
CA ILE A 332 13.47 -11.41 12.98
C ILE A 332 14.58 -11.44 11.93
N ASP A 333 15.52 -10.51 12.05
CA ASP A 333 16.70 -10.51 11.22
C ASP A 333 17.59 -11.70 11.59
N ASP A 334 18.22 -12.32 10.60
CA ASP A 334 19.06 -13.50 10.79
C ASP A 334 20.18 -13.30 11.83
N TYR A 335 20.87 -12.16 11.82
CA TYR A 335 21.99 -11.92 12.74
C TYR A 335 21.57 -11.93 14.21
N LYS A 336 20.27 -11.84 14.50
CA LYS A 336 19.69 -11.97 15.84
C LYS A 336 19.53 -13.41 16.30
N VAL A 337 19.76 -14.38 15.44
CA VAL A 337 19.67 -15.80 15.77
C VAL A 337 21.04 -16.38 15.97
N GLY A 338 21.31 -16.90 17.16
CA GLY A 338 22.43 -17.79 17.45
C GLY A 338 21.98 -19.25 17.41
N ILE A 339 22.79 -20.10 16.81
CA ILE A 339 22.58 -21.55 16.76
C ILE A 339 23.82 -22.21 17.36
N THR A 340 23.59 -23.05 18.37
CA THR A 340 24.62 -23.90 18.97
C THR A 340 24.22 -25.35 18.78
N VAL A 341 25.16 -26.16 18.32
CA VAL A 341 24.98 -27.61 18.13
C VAL A 341 25.89 -28.31 19.10
N GLU A 342 25.31 -28.99 20.07
CA GLU A 342 26.02 -29.85 21.01
C GLU A 342 25.86 -31.30 20.52
N THR A 343 26.94 -31.90 20.04
CA THR A 343 26.94 -33.33 19.73
C THR A 343 26.81 -34.10 21.03
N LEU A 344 25.74 -34.88 21.17
CA LEU A 344 25.58 -35.75 22.32
C LEU A 344 26.67 -36.82 22.18
N ASN A 345 27.67 -36.78 23.06
CA ASN A 345 28.64 -37.86 23.21
C ASN A 345 27.87 -39.11 23.65
N LEU A 346 27.33 -39.85 22.69
CA LEU A 346 26.94 -41.24 22.90
C LEU A 346 28.25 -41.99 23.17
N VAL A 347 28.62 -42.04 24.45
CA VAL A 347 29.60 -42.98 24.97
C VAL A 347 28.97 -44.36 24.82
N THR A 348 28.96 -44.90 23.61
CA THR A 348 28.94 -46.34 23.46
C THR A 348 30.29 -46.84 23.95
N PRO A 349 30.35 -47.73 24.97
CA PRO A 349 31.60 -48.39 25.30
C PRO A 349 32.03 -49.17 24.04
N VAL A 350 33.08 -48.68 23.38
CA VAL A 350 33.67 -49.29 22.20
C VAL A 350 34.33 -50.58 22.65
N ALA A 351 33.61 -51.69 22.56
CA ALA A 351 34.23 -52.99 22.41
C ALA A 351 34.95 -52.97 21.04
N ALA A 352 36.27 -52.85 21.10
CA ALA A 352 37.25 -53.09 20.03
C ALA A 352 36.74 -52.98 18.58
N GLY A 353 36.95 -51.81 17.96
CA GLY A 353 36.88 -51.68 16.50
C GLY A 353 36.23 -50.38 16.04
N VAL A 354 37.06 -49.39 15.74
CA VAL A 354 36.76 -48.17 14.96
C VAL A 354 35.93 -47.07 15.68
N PRO A 355 36.60 -46.14 16.39
CA PRO A 355 36.01 -44.88 16.84
C PRO A 355 36.26 -43.77 15.81
N GLY A 356 35.23 -43.06 15.33
CA GLY A 356 35.42 -41.75 14.67
C GLY A 356 34.48 -41.36 13.53
N VAL A 357 33.76 -42.29 12.90
CA VAL A 357 33.01 -42.00 11.65
C VAL A 357 31.66 -41.28 11.88
N GLY A 358 31.16 -41.22 13.12
CA GLY A 358 29.82 -40.71 13.41
C GLY A 358 29.64 -39.18 13.38
N ILE A 359 30.66 -38.42 13.82
CA ILE A 359 30.50 -36.97 14.09
C ILE A 359 30.59 -36.13 12.81
N ALA A 360 31.51 -36.47 11.89
CA ALA A 360 31.66 -35.75 10.62
C ALA A 360 30.42 -35.93 9.70
N ASN A 361 29.76 -37.08 9.74
CA ASN A 361 28.57 -37.37 8.95
C ASN A 361 27.29 -36.71 9.50
N ALA A 362 27.21 -36.46 10.81
CA ALA A 362 26.06 -35.76 11.39
C ALA A 362 26.11 -34.26 11.04
N ILE A 363 27.28 -33.62 11.14
CA ILE A 363 27.44 -32.21 10.78
C ILE A 363 27.29 -32.01 9.27
N SER A 364 27.82 -32.89 8.41
CA SER A 364 27.63 -32.75 6.96
C SER A 364 26.19 -32.95 6.50
N LYS A 365 25.39 -33.79 7.19
CA LYS A 365 23.95 -34.01 6.88
C LYS A 365 23.05 -32.89 7.38
N ILE A 366 23.31 -32.35 8.58
CA ILE A 366 22.62 -31.15 9.10
C ILE A 366 22.87 -29.95 8.18
N VAL A 367 23.94 -29.98 7.41
CA VAL A 367 24.45 -28.83 6.69
C VAL A 367 24.25 -28.96 5.17
N ALA A 368 24.13 -30.15 4.58
CA ALA A 368 23.90 -30.31 3.14
C ALA A 368 22.66 -29.53 2.65
N PRO A 369 22.78 -28.75 1.56
CA PRO A 369 21.67 -27.98 1.02
C PRO A 369 20.55 -28.93 0.58
N PHE A 370 19.39 -28.78 1.20
CA PHE A 370 18.20 -29.55 0.90
C PHE A 370 17.90 -29.53 -0.60
N LYS A 371 17.98 -30.70 -1.24
CA LYS A 371 17.51 -30.92 -2.63
C LYS A 371 16.00 -31.18 -2.67
N ALA A 372 15.22 -30.55 -1.80
CA ALA A 372 13.77 -30.63 -1.85
C ALA A 372 13.24 -29.94 -3.13
N ALA A 373 12.03 -30.30 -3.56
CA ALA A 373 11.41 -30.00 -4.86
C ALA A 373 11.31 -28.51 -5.29
N GLY A 374 11.82 -27.56 -4.50
CA GLY A 374 11.87 -26.12 -4.82
C GLY A 374 13.28 -25.52 -4.97
N GLY A 375 14.34 -26.26 -4.63
CA GLY A 375 15.72 -25.73 -4.59
C GLY A 375 15.96 -24.68 -3.51
N ALA A 376 17.22 -24.35 -3.25
CA ALA A 376 17.59 -23.47 -2.14
C ALA A 376 17.05 -22.02 -2.29
N ALA A 377 16.92 -21.53 -3.53
CA ALA A 377 16.27 -20.24 -3.84
C ALA A 377 14.80 -20.18 -3.37
N ALA A 378 14.07 -21.30 -3.39
CA ALA A 378 12.70 -21.35 -2.86
C ALA A 378 12.67 -21.13 -1.36
N TYR A 379 13.59 -21.74 -0.63
CA TYR A 379 13.73 -21.58 0.82
C TYR A 379 14.14 -20.17 1.19
N THR A 380 15.11 -19.58 0.48
CA THR A 380 15.49 -18.17 0.67
C THR A 380 14.30 -17.24 0.41
N ALA A 381 13.51 -17.49 -0.64
CA ALA A 381 12.31 -16.69 -0.92
C ALA A 381 11.22 -16.84 0.17
N LEU A 382 11.04 -18.03 0.72
CA LEU A 382 10.13 -18.30 1.84
C LEU A 382 10.59 -17.60 3.12
N ARG A 383 11.89 -17.74 3.45
CA ARG A 383 12.53 -17.12 4.62
C ARG A 383 12.41 -15.61 4.62
N LEU A 384 12.58 -14.99 3.45
CA LEU A 384 12.51 -13.54 3.26
C LEU A 384 11.06 -13.02 3.03
N GLY A 385 10.06 -13.90 3.00
CA GLY A 385 8.67 -13.52 2.74
C GLY A 385 8.46 -12.89 1.36
N ARG A 386 9.31 -13.21 0.38
CA ARG A 386 9.25 -12.66 -0.99
C ARG A 386 8.25 -13.39 -1.88
N ARG A 387 7.73 -14.54 -1.43
CA ARG A 387 6.73 -15.29 -2.19
C ARG A 387 5.40 -14.57 -2.23
N SER A 388 4.75 -14.62 -3.39
CA SER A 388 3.37 -14.17 -3.56
C SER A 388 2.42 -15.01 -2.71
N LYS A 389 1.22 -14.49 -2.47
CA LYS A 389 0.15 -15.25 -1.84
C LYS A 389 -0.04 -16.58 -2.55
N ALA A 390 -0.15 -17.68 -1.81
CA ALA A 390 -0.41 -18.98 -2.40
C ALA A 390 -1.81 -19.05 -3.04
N SER A 391 -1.97 -19.92 -4.02
CA SER A 391 -3.27 -20.15 -4.67
C SER A 391 -4.25 -20.82 -3.70
N ASP A 392 -5.56 -20.63 -3.91
CA ASP A 392 -6.57 -21.27 -3.06
C ASP A 392 -6.48 -22.81 -3.11
N SER A 393 -6.03 -23.38 -4.23
CA SER A 393 -5.76 -24.82 -4.37
C SER A 393 -4.57 -25.26 -3.51
N ALA A 394 -3.48 -24.48 -3.49
CA ALA A 394 -2.31 -24.75 -2.65
C ALA A 394 -2.68 -24.69 -1.16
N ILE A 395 -3.44 -23.67 -0.73
CA ILE A 395 -3.94 -23.56 0.65
C ILE A 395 -4.80 -24.77 1.01
N LYS A 396 -5.70 -25.21 0.11
CA LYS A 396 -6.54 -26.38 0.33
C LYS A 396 -5.73 -27.68 0.38
N GLY A 397 -4.72 -27.82 -0.49
CA GLY A 397 -3.77 -28.94 -0.50
C GLY A 397 -3.02 -29.04 0.81
N ALA A 398 -2.39 -27.94 1.23
CA ALA A 398 -1.68 -27.85 2.51
C ALA A 398 -2.56 -28.19 3.72
N ARG A 399 -3.84 -27.76 3.75
CA ARG A 399 -4.77 -28.15 4.83
C ARG A 399 -5.07 -29.63 4.88
N GLY A 400 -5.09 -30.29 3.72
CA GLY A 400 -5.29 -31.74 3.61
C GLY A 400 -4.02 -32.56 3.81
N SER A 401 -2.86 -31.92 3.78
CA SER A 401 -1.55 -32.57 3.87
C SER A 401 -1.24 -32.99 5.30
N GLY A 402 -1.03 -34.30 5.49
CA GLY A 402 -0.66 -34.87 6.80
C GLY A 402 0.66 -34.31 7.32
N THR A 403 1.66 -34.15 6.45
CA THR A 403 2.97 -33.58 6.79
C THR A 403 2.85 -32.12 7.24
N VAL A 404 2.09 -31.29 6.51
CA VAL A 404 1.82 -29.90 6.92
C VAL A 404 1.12 -29.86 8.28
N SER A 405 0.11 -30.71 8.51
CA SER A 405 -0.57 -30.77 9.80
C SER A 405 0.37 -31.15 10.95
N LYS A 406 1.30 -32.09 10.73
CA LYS A 406 2.34 -32.44 11.71
C LYS A 406 3.24 -31.25 12.01
N ILE A 407 3.74 -30.55 10.98
CA ILE A 407 4.61 -29.37 11.13
C ILE A 407 3.91 -28.26 11.91
N LEU A 408 2.66 -27.93 11.57
CA LEU A 408 1.90 -26.87 12.22
C LEU A 408 1.56 -27.19 13.69
N LYS A 409 1.54 -28.47 14.07
CA LYS A 409 1.34 -28.93 15.46
C LYS A 409 2.66 -29.15 16.20
N ASP A 410 3.79 -29.04 15.53
CA ASP A 410 5.09 -29.29 16.13
C ASP A 410 5.40 -28.23 17.20
N LYS A 411 5.80 -28.69 18.39
CA LYS A 411 6.09 -27.81 19.52
C LYS A 411 7.19 -26.79 19.19
N ARG A 412 8.20 -27.17 18.42
CA ARG A 412 9.34 -26.31 18.04
C ARG A 412 8.89 -25.26 17.02
N MET A 413 8.04 -25.65 16.07
CA MET A 413 7.40 -24.70 15.16
C MET A 413 6.60 -23.66 15.92
N MET A 414 5.74 -24.09 16.85
CA MET A 414 4.93 -23.18 17.67
C MET A 414 5.79 -22.29 18.57
N GLN A 415 6.87 -22.82 19.17
CA GLN A 415 7.84 -22.01 19.93
C GLN A 415 8.52 -20.96 19.05
N CYS A 416 8.95 -21.33 17.85
CA CYS A 416 9.53 -20.39 16.89
C CYS A 416 8.52 -19.29 16.53
N LEU A 417 7.28 -19.64 16.18
CA LEU A 417 6.24 -18.66 15.82
C LEU A 417 5.92 -17.71 16.97
N ARG A 418 5.89 -18.22 18.20
CA ARG A 418 5.63 -17.44 19.43
C ARG A 418 6.81 -16.60 19.88
N SER A 419 8.04 -16.91 19.45
CA SER A 419 9.19 -16.11 19.85
C SER A 419 9.00 -14.68 19.35
N LYS A 420 9.00 -13.73 20.28
CA LYS A 420 8.94 -12.31 19.99
C LYS A 420 10.27 -11.72 20.45
N PRO A 421 10.95 -10.90 19.63
CA PRO A 421 11.97 -10.03 20.17
C PRO A 421 11.24 -9.08 21.13
N GLU A 422 11.38 -9.28 22.45
CA GLU A 422 10.80 -8.36 23.41
C GLU A 422 11.34 -6.96 23.11
N LYS A 423 10.43 -6.00 22.93
CA LYS A 423 10.84 -4.61 22.75
C LYS A 423 11.45 -4.15 24.06
N ALA A 424 12.76 -3.89 24.06
CA ALA A 424 13.57 -3.37 25.16
C ALA A 424 13.07 -2.02 25.76
N SER A 425 11.89 -1.53 25.37
CA SER A 425 11.39 -0.21 25.74
C SER A 425 10.83 -0.09 27.17
N LYS A 426 10.70 -1.18 27.95
CA LYS A 426 10.16 -1.08 29.33
C LYS A 426 10.73 -2.08 30.37
N ALA A 427 11.41 -3.15 29.97
CA ALA A 427 12.06 -4.04 30.92
C ALA A 427 13.42 -3.46 31.34
N ARG A 428 13.80 -3.64 32.61
CA ARG A 428 15.14 -3.28 33.10
C ARG A 428 16.19 -3.97 32.21
N ARG A 429 17.31 -3.28 31.96
CA ARG A 429 18.35 -3.60 30.98
C ARG A 429 18.92 -5.02 31.07
N ASP A 430 18.66 -5.74 32.16
CA ASP A 430 19.28 -7.03 32.49
C ASP A 430 18.33 -8.23 32.37
N ASP A 431 17.01 -8.04 32.22
CA ASP A 431 16.05 -9.16 32.13
C ASP A 431 15.56 -9.38 30.68
N GLN A 432 16.25 -10.31 30.01
CA GLN A 432 15.79 -11.24 28.96
C GLN A 432 15.01 -10.69 27.73
N ALA A 433 15.70 -9.97 26.84
CA ALA A 433 15.27 -9.87 25.44
C ALA A 433 15.71 -11.09 24.57
N VAL A 434 15.96 -12.24 25.23
CA VAL A 434 16.51 -13.45 24.62
C VAL A 434 15.49 -14.57 24.73
N THR A 435 15.01 -15.07 23.61
CA THR A 435 14.21 -16.31 23.56
C THR A 435 15.12 -17.48 23.21
N GLU A 436 15.15 -18.52 24.03
CA GLU A 436 15.92 -19.74 23.77
C GLU A 436 15.01 -20.95 23.74
N PHE A 437 15.22 -21.85 22.78
CA PHE A 437 14.61 -23.17 22.79
C PHE A 437 15.59 -24.23 22.31
N LYS A 438 15.51 -25.41 22.93
CA LYS A 438 16.37 -26.56 22.66
C LYS A 438 15.57 -27.72 22.11
N PHE A 439 16.13 -28.44 21.15
CA PHE A 439 15.56 -29.68 20.65
C PHE A 439 16.64 -30.62 20.14
N GLN A 440 16.34 -31.91 20.17
CA GLN A 440 17.18 -32.92 19.53
C GLN A 440 16.89 -32.94 18.03
N ALA A 441 17.95 -32.97 17.21
CA ALA A 441 17.82 -33.19 15.77
C ALA A 441 17.05 -34.50 15.51
N SER A 442 16.32 -34.61 14.40
CA SER A 442 15.56 -35.83 14.07
C SER A 442 16.45 -37.06 13.93
N SER A 443 17.74 -36.87 13.61
CA SER A 443 18.77 -37.92 13.62
C SER A 443 19.15 -38.45 15.01
N GLY A 444 18.71 -37.81 16.10
CA GLY A 444 19.00 -38.19 17.48
C GLY A 444 20.42 -37.87 17.96
N SER A 445 21.30 -37.41 17.07
CA SER A 445 22.75 -37.28 17.35
C SER A 445 23.17 -35.99 18.05
N SER A 446 22.35 -34.94 17.93
CA SER A 446 22.74 -33.59 18.32
C SER A 446 21.62 -32.87 19.08
N LEU A 447 22.00 -32.18 20.15
CA LEU A 447 21.14 -31.20 20.83
C LEU A 447 21.38 -29.83 20.20
N ILE A 448 20.33 -29.26 19.62
CA ILE A 448 20.37 -27.97 18.95
C ILE A 448 19.72 -26.94 19.87
N THR A 449 20.45 -25.85 20.11
CA THR A 449 19.96 -24.68 20.85
C THR A 449 19.81 -23.52 19.88
N VAL A 450 18.59 -23.00 19.76
CA VAL A 450 18.29 -21.78 19.00
C VAL A 450 18.07 -20.65 19.99
N ARG A 451 18.88 -19.60 19.88
CA ARG A 451 18.81 -18.38 20.69
C ARG A 451 18.44 -17.21 19.80
N ILE A 452 17.38 -16.49 20.13
CA ILE A 452 16.92 -15.29 19.43
C ILE A 452 17.16 -14.12 20.36
N ASP A 453 18.13 -13.29 20.03
CA ASP A 453 18.55 -12.13 20.83
C ASP A 453 18.15 -10.83 20.13
N ALA A 454 17.12 -10.16 20.64
CA ALA A 454 16.61 -8.94 20.05
C ALA A 454 17.65 -7.80 20.01
N ASN A 455 18.65 -7.87 20.90
CA ASN A 455 19.68 -6.86 21.11
C ASN A 455 21.00 -7.18 20.41
N ALA A 456 21.11 -8.34 19.73
CA ALA A 456 22.28 -8.66 18.94
C ALA A 456 22.56 -7.53 17.94
N ALA A 457 23.81 -7.07 17.91
CA ALA A 457 24.24 -6.10 16.91
C ALA A 457 24.22 -6.76 15.52
N PRO A 458 23.94 -5.99 14.45
CA PRO A 458 24.14 -6.46 13.09
C PRO A 458 25.54 -7.06 12.94
N ASN A 459 25.62 -8.26 12.40
CA ASN A 459 26.90 -8.83 11.98
C ASN A 459 27.16 -8.47 10.52
N ASP A 460 28.42 -8.18 10.20
CA ASP A 460 28.87 -7.97 8.82
C ASP A 460 29.13 -9.31 8.11
N ALA A 461 28.41 -10.37 8.53
CA ALA A 461 28.57 -11.69 7.96
C ALA A 461 28.23 -11.66 6.48
N LYS A 462 29.25 -11.90 5.65
CA LYS A 462 29.09 -11.98 4.20
C LYS A 462 28.61 -13.38 3.85
N VAL A 463 27.48 -13.41 3.16
CA VAL A 463 26.80 -14.63 2.70
C VAL A 463 27.08 -14.79 1.22
N ALA A 464 27.17 -16.04 0.76
CA ALA A 464 27.31 -16.31 -0.66
C ALA A 464 26.13 -15.73 -1.46
N PRO A 465 26.34 -15.31 -2.71
CA PRO A 465 25.26 -14.97 -3.62
C PRO A 465 24.24 -16.12 -3.75
N ALA A 466 22.98 -15.76 -4.02
CA ALA A 466 21.86 -16.72 -4.04
C ALA A 466 22.02 -17.83 -5.10
N GLU A 467 22.84 -17.60 -6.13
CA GLU A 467 23.20 -18.62 -7.13
C GLU A 467 24.01 -19.80 -6.57
N PHE A 468 24.52 -19.67 -5.34
CA PHE A 468 25.22 -20.72 -4.60
C PHE A 468 24.45 -21.18 -3.35
N ASP A 469 23.17 -20.84 -3.20
CA ASP A 469 22.37 -21.27 -2.04
C ASP A 469 22.29 -22.80 -1.91
N ASP A 470 22.53 -23.54 -3.00
CA ASP A 470 22.58 -25.01 -3.09
C ASP A 470 23.98 -25.61 -2.94
N ARG A 471 24.98 -24.79 -2.57
CA ARG A 471 26.37 -25.20 -2.40
C ARG A 471 26.93 -24.67 -1.08
N GLN A 472 27.97 -25.33 -0.61
CA GLN A 472 28.69 -24.93 0.59
C GLN A 472 30.18 -25.14 0.41
N ILE A 473 30.95 -24.30 1.07
CA ILE A 473 32.37 -24.50 1.30
C ILE A 473 32.49 -25.10 2.69
N ILE A 474 33.03 -26.32 2.76
CA ILE A 474 33.29 -27.03 4.02
C ILE A 474 34.80 -27.08 4.21
N VAL A 475 35.28 -26.51 5.30
CA VAL A 475 36.69 -26.57 5.69
C VAL A 475 36.83 -27.60 6.80
N LYS A 476 37.64 -28.62 6.53
CA LYS A 476 38.04 -29.66 7.47
C LYS A 476 39.50 -29.47 7.84
N GLY A 477 39.89 -29.84 9.05
CA GLY A 477 41.30 -29.81 9.41
C GLY A 477 41.60 -30.30 10.82
N MET A 478 42.88 -30.48 11.11
CA MET A 478 43.41 -31.04 12.36
C MET A 478 44.79 -30.45 12.69
N ALA A 479 45.16 -30.54 13.97
CA ALA A 479 46.37 -29.96 14.50
C ALA A 479 47.53 -30.96 14.73
N ASP A 480 47.35 -32.23 14.36
CA ASP A 480 48.32 -33.29 14.66
C ASP A 480 48.48 -34.24 13.47
N THR A 481 49.70 -34.33 12.95
CA THR A 481 50.07 -35.24 11.85
C THR A 481 50.08 -36.70 12.26
N ASP A 482 50.36 -37.03 13.53
CA ASP A 482 50.42 -38.44 13.98
C ASP A 482 49.04 -39.11 13.94
N SER A 483 47.99 -38.28 14.01
CA SER A 483 46.60 -38.67 13.83
C SER A 483 46.25 -39.04 12.38
N LEU A 484 47.02 -38.63 11.37
CA LEU A 484 46.78 -39.01 9.96
C LEU A 484 47.07 -40.49 9.68
N LEU A 485 47.86 -41.14 10.53
CA LEU A 485 48.07 -42.59 10.49
C LEU A 485 46.87 -43.37 11.04
N ASN A 486 45.94 -42.71 11.73
CA ASN A 486 44.63 -43.25 12.09
C ASN A 486 43.59 -42.73 11.07
N PRO A 487 42.86 -43.61 10.34
CA PRO A 487 42.11 -43.24 9.12
C PRO A 487 40.80 -42.47 9.35
N GLY A 488 40.72 -41.64 10.40
CA GLY A 488 39.59 -40.75 10.62
C GLY A 488 39.65 -39.55 9.65
N PRO A 489 38.57 -39.24 8.92
CA PRO A 489 38.53 -37.99 8.16
C PRO A 489 38.67 -36.79 9.11
N PRO A 490 39.39 -35.72 8.71
CA PRO A 490 39.53 -34.53 9.55
C PRO A 490 38.16 -33.95 9.91
N PRO A 491 37.98 -33.46 11.14
CA PRO A 491 36.71 -32.88 11.56
C PRO A 491 36.39 -31.62 10.76
N VAL A 492 35.11 -31.34 10.58
CA VAL A 492 34.63 -30.08 10.01
C VAL A 492 34.91 -28.96 11.02
N ILE A 493 35.64 -27.94 10.59
CA ILE A 493 35.98 -26.77 11.40
C ILE A 493 35.04 -25.61 11.06
N LEU A 494 34.89 -25.30 9.76
CA LEU A 494 34.12 -24.13 9.30
C LEU A 494 33.24 -24.49 8.09
N VAL A 495 32.07 -23.85 7.98
CA VAL A 495 31.15 -24.03 6.86
C VAL A 495 30.46 -22.72 6.46
N THR A 496 30.29 -22.47 5.15
CA THR A 496 29.47 -21.36 4.67
C THR A 496 27.98 -21.70 4.76
N TYR A 497 27.15 -20.71 5.09
CA TYR A 497 25.69 -20.87 5.16
C TYR A 497 24.98 -19.79 4.33
N PRO A 498 23.80 -20.07 3.73
CA PRO A 498 23.01 -19.13 2.92
C PRO A 498 22.19 -18.12 3.75
N ASP A 499 22.43 -18.03 5.05
CA ASP A 499 21.77 -17.13 5.99
C ASP A 499 22.81 -16.36 6.82
N LYS A 500 22.40 -15.43 7.69
CA LYS A 500 23.31 -14.72 8.62
C LYS A 500 23.20 -15.14 10.09
N PHE A 501 22.58 -16.30 10.39
CA PHE A 501 22.48 -16.76 11.78
C PHE A 501 23.90 -16.99 12.34
N GLY A 502 24.13 -16.52 13.57
CA GLY A 502 25.37 -16.74 14.30
C GLY A 502 25.56 -18.23 14.58
N ARG A 503 26.65 -18.81 14.07
CA ARG A 503 27.07 -20.18 14.33
C ARG A 503 28.54 -20.17 14.71
N ALA A 504 28.93 -21.00 15.66
CA ALA A 504 30.32 -21.09 16.11
C ALA A 504 31.28 -21.51 14.98
N ASN A 505 30.81 -22.35 14.06
CA ASN A 505 31.56 -22.88 12.93
C ASN A 505 31.26 -22.14 11.60
N ARG A 506 30.76 -20.90 11.63
CA ARG A 506 30.47 -20.16 10.40
C ARG A 506 31.75 -19.71 9.71
N LEU A 507 31.89 -20.11 8.45
CA LEU A 507 32.81 -19.51 7.50
C LEU A 507 32.17 -18.27 6.87
N GLN A 508 32.86 -17.13 6.92
CA GLN A 508 32.41 -15.91 6.24
C GLN A 508 32.76 -16.00 4.75
N TYR A 509 31.77 -15.88 3.87
CA TYR A 509 31.99 -15.97 2.43
C TYR A 509 32.77 -14.76 1.93
N GLU A 510 33.88 -14.97 1.23
CA GLU A 510 34.74 -13.92 0.69
C GLU A 510 35.10 -12.83 1.72
N SER A 511 35.36 -13.26 2.96
CA SER A 511 35.85 -12.43 4.05
C SER A 511 36.91 -13.19 4.82
N CYS A 512 37.90 -12.47 5.37
CA CYS A 512 38.91 -13.08 6.21
C CYS A 512 38.24 -13.69 7.44
N THR A 513 38.53 -14.96 7.70
CA THR A 513 38.02 -15.73 8.84
C THR A 513 39.21 -16.26 9.61
N THR A 514 39.41 -15.73 10.82
CA THR A 514 40.43 -16.23 11.74
C THR A 514 40.06 -17.64 12.20
N LEU A 515 41.04 -18.53 12.24
CA LEU A 515 40.87 -19.89 12.76
C LEU A 515 40.54 -19.86 14.25
N LEU A 516 39.95 -20.96 14.73
CA LEU A 516 39.72 -21.16 16.15
C LEU A 516 41.06 -21.14 16.90
N PRO A 517 41.15 -20.60 18.13
CA PRO A 517 42.43 -20.42 18.82
C PRO A 517 43.27 -21.70 18.97
N TYR A 518 42.64 -22.87 19.04
CA TYR A 518 43.34 -24.16 19.15
C TYR A 518 43.86 -24.70 17.81
N LEU A 519 43.57 -24.03 16.68
CA LEU A 519 44.05 -24.39 15.34
C LEU A 519 45.01 -23.35 14.76
N GLN A 520 45.04 -22.14 15.32
CA GLN A 520 45.96 -21.09 14.90
C GLN A 520 47.40 -21.55 15.13
N ASN A 521 48.22 -21.52 14.07
CA ASN A 521 49.62 -21.97 14.10
C ASN A 521 49.82 -23.40 14.59
N GLN A 522 48.81 -24.25 14.44
CA GLN A 522 48.88 -25.67 14.79
C GLN A 522 48.34 -26.56 13.69
N LEU A 523 47.81 -25.98 12.61
CA LEU A 523 47.13 -26.73 11.56
C LEU A 523 48.15 -27.54 10.75
N THR A 524 47.96 -28.85 10.71
CA THR A 524 48.86 -29.79 10.01
C THR A 524 48.20 -30.51 8.84
N ALA A 525 46.87 -30.61 8.86
CA ALA A 525 46.11 -31.16 7.75
C ALA A 525 44.83 -30.37 7.51
N VAL A 526 44.46 -30.18 6.24
CA VAL A 526 43.26 -29.47 5.81
C VAL A 526 42.63 -30.07 4.57
N ALA A 527 41.31 -29.94 4.49
CA ALA A 527 40.54 -30.22 3.28
C ALA A 527 39.53 -29.09 3.05
N VAL A 528 39.32 -28.74 1.79
CA VAL A 528 38.26 -27.81 1.37
C VAL A 528 37.35 -28.55 0.41
N GLU A 529 36.06 -28.63 0.72
CA GLU A 529 35.06 -29.23 -0.17
C GLU A 529 34.14 -28.15 -0.72
N GLY A 530 33.81 -28.24 -2.01
CA GLY A 530 32.75 -27.44 -2.64
C GLY A 530 33.13 -26.01 -3.04
N GLY A 531 34.37 -25.58 -2.78
CA GLY A 531 34.92 -24.27 -3.18
C GLY A 531 36.44 -24.20 -3.08
N CYS A 532 36.97 -22.98 -2.99
CA CYS A 532 38.39 -22.69 -2.83
C CYS A 532 38.62 -21.84 -1.58
N CYS A 533 39.68 -22.13 -0.82
CA CYS A 533 40.14 -21.29 0.29
C CYS A 533 41.63 -20.89 0.15
N ALA A 534 41.91 -19.61 0.34
CA ALA A 534 43.25 -19.06 0.50
C ALA A 534 43.60 -19.00 1.98
N TRP A 535 44.82 -19.37 2.33
CA TRP A 535 45.31 -19.48 3.70
C TRP A 535 46.41 -18.47 3.99
N TYR A 536 46.42 -17.94 5.21
CA TYR A 536 47.28 -16.82 5.61
C TYR A 536 47.94 -17.08 6.96
N ALA A 537 49.15 -16.55 7.10
CA ALA A 537 49.94 -16.58 8.33
C ALA A 537 49.65 -15.43 9.29
N ASP A 538 48.63 -14.61 9.01
CA ASP A 538 48.13 -13.60 9.95
C ASP A 538 46.60 -13.65 10.02
N SER A 539 46.06 -13.03 11.07
CA SER A 539 44.62 -12.96 11.33
C SER A 539 43.81 -12.07 10.37
N ASP A 540 44.47 -11.24 9.56
CA ASP A 540 43.87 -10.18 8.76
C ASP A 540 43.87 -10.49 7.24
N CYS A 541 44.40 -11.65 6.85
CA CYS A 541 44.54 -12.11 5.48
C CYS A 541 45.31 -11.12 4.58
N LYS A 542 46.44 -10.58 5.07
CA LYS A 542 47.26 -9.65 4.28
C LYS A 542 47.94 -10.36 3.10
N GLN A 543 48.13 -9.63 2.00
CA GLN A 543 48.84 -10.16 0.83
C GLN A 543 50.24 -10.69 1.16
N SER A 544 50.96 -10.05 2.10
CA SER A 544 52.31 -10.45 2.51
C SER A 544 52.37 -11.75 3.32
N SER A 545 51.25 -12.20 3.89
CA SER A 545 51.15 -13.41 4.70
C SER A 545 50.47 -14.57 3.97
N PHE A 546 50.16 -14.40 2.68
CA PHE A 546 49.60 -15.45 1.85
C PHE A 546 50.51 -16.70 1.88
N LEU A 547 49.90 -17.85 2.18
CA LEU A 547 50.58 -19.14 2.23
C LEU A 547 50.33 -19.93 0.95
N PHE A 548 49.07 -20.30 0.71
CA PHE A 548 48.64 -21.12 -0.43
C PHE A 548 47.13 -21.00 -0.66
N THR A 549 46.66 -21.43 -1.84
CA THR A 549 45.25 -21.68 -2.14
C THR A 549 44.97 -23.18 -2.18
N MET A 550 43.74 -23.58 -1.89
CA MET A 550 43.33 -24.98 -1.90
C MET A 550 41.92 -25.17 -2.43
N GLU A 551 41.80 -26.12 -3.37
CA GLU A 551 40.54 -26.66 -3.89
C GLU A 551 40.58 -28.18 -3.76
N ASN A 552 39.58 -28.79 -3.13
CA ASN A 552 39.33 -30.24 -3.15
C ASN A 552 40.60 -31.12 -3.07
N ARG A 553 41.43 -30.93 -2.03
CA ARG A 553 42.70 -31.64 -1.85
C ARG A 553 42.47 -33.07 -1.32
N GLU A 554 43.15 -34.06 -1.90
CA GLU A 554 42.98 -35.50 -1.57
C GLU A 554 43.98 -36.03 -0.53
N ASP A 555 45.21 -35.50 -0.48
CA ASP A 555 46.30 -35.95 0.41
C ASP A 555 46.27 -35.31 1.82
N LEU A 556 45.46 -34.25 2.00
CA LEU A 556 45.17 -33.55 3.27
C LEU A 556 46.37 -32.86 3.97
N GLN A 557 47.61 -33.25 3.69
CA GLN A 557 48.81 -32.83 4.43
C GLN A 557 49.29 -31.43 4.04
N LEU A 558 49.66 -30.62 5.03
CA LEU A 558 50.36 -29.35 4.80
C LEU A 558 51.88 -29.57 4.75
N ASP A 559 52.50 -29.16 3.65
CA ASP A 559 53.93 -29.37 3.43
C ASP A 559 54.78 -28.17 3.88
N ASN A 560 55.98 -28.46 4.39
CA ASN A 560 57.05 -27.48 4.63
C ASN A 560 56.59 -26.27 5.47
N LYS A 561 56.82 -25.05 4.95
CA LYS A 561 56.50 -23.77 5.58
C LYS A 561 54.99 -23.50 5.75
N HIS A 562 54.12 -24.41 5.34
CA HIS A 562 52.68 -24.26 5.51
C HIS A 562 52.16 -24.96 6.77
N ASN A 563 52.89 -25.95 7.25
CA ASN A 563 52.59 -26.65 8.50
C ASN A 563 52.69 -25.68 9.68
N ASP A 564 51.71 -25.71 10.58
CA ASP A 564 51.72 -24.94 11.83
C ASP A 564 51.83 -23.41 11.66
N ASN A 565 51.48 -22.88 10.49
CA ASN A 565 51.63 -21.45 10.18
C ASN A 565 50.32 -20.76 9.80
N ALA A 566 49.21 -21.49 9.66
CA ALA A 566 47.93 -20.88 9.28
C ALA A 566 47.24 -20.25 10.49
N GLU A 567 46.85 -18.98 10.38
CA GLU A 567 46.04 -18.25 11.38
C GLU A 567 44.65 -17.88 10.86
N ALA A 568 44.52 -17.64 9.56
CA ALA A 568 43.26 -17.28 8.94
C ALA A 568 43.12 -17.84 7.53
N LEU A 569 41.89 -17.77 7.02
CA LEU A 569 41.55 -18.17 5.68
C LEU A 569 40.47 -17.28 5.08
N TRP A 570 40.42 -17.27 3.75
CA TRP A 570 39.44 -16.57 2.95
C TRP A 570 38.91 -17.52 1.88
N CYS A 571 37.59 -17.66 1.72
CA CYS A 571 37.03 -18.67 0.82
C CYS A 571 36.03 -18.10 -0.19
N THR A 572 35.97 -18.70 -1.36
CA THR A 572 35.01 -18.40 -2.43
C THR A 572 34.61 -19.66 -3.20
N PHE A 573 33.52 -19.58 -3.96
CA PHE A 573 33.09 -20.64 -4.88
C PHE A 573 33.81 -20.59 -6.24
N GLN A 574 34.56 -19.52 -6.49
CA GLN A 574 35.34 -19.34 -7.71
C GLN A 574 36.62 -20.17 -7.69
N ALA A 575 36.98 -20.71 -8.85
CA ALA A 575 38.25 -21.40 -9.04
C ALA A 575 39.45 -20.43 -8.85
N GLY A 576 40.61 -20.97 -8.50
CA GLY A 576 41.82 -20.24 -8.14
C GLY A 576 41.71 -19.40 -6.88
N CYS A 577 40.63 -19.52 -6.10
CA CYS A 577 40.32 -18.62 -4.99
C CYS A 577 40.26 -17.15 -5.43
N LYS A 578 39.75 -16.89 -6.64
CA LYS A 578 39.74 -15.56 -7.24
C LYS A 578 39.11 -14.52 -6.31
N GLY A 579 39.84 -13.43 -6.07
CA GLY A 579 39.47 -12.36 -5.14
C GLY A 579 40.22 -12.40 -3.80
N ALA A 580 40.91 -13.50 -3.48
CA ALA A 580 41.83 -13.57 -2.34
C ALA A 580 43.06 -12.67 -2.57
N LEU A 581 43.52 -11.99 -1.52
CA LEU A 581 44.72 -11.16 -1.58
C LEU A 581 45.97 -12.04 -1.68
N GLY A 582 46.80 -11.82 -2.69
CA GLY A 582 48.05 -12.58 -2.90
C GLY A 582 47.89 -13.93 -3.58
N ALA A 583 46.67 -14.41 -3.80
CA ALA A 583 46.43 -15.55 -4.68
C ALA A 583 46.84 -15.20 -6.13
N PRO A 584 47.44 -16.14 -6.87
CA PRO A 584 47.74 -15.94 -8.29
C PRO A 584 46.45 -15.71 -9.09
N GLU A 585 46.47 -14.75 -10.02
CA GLU A 585 45.31 -14.39 -10.86
C GLU A 585 44.93 -15.47 -11.88
#